data_AF-A0A521BH73-F1
#
_entry.id   AF-A0A521BH73-F1
#
_cell.length_a   1.000
_cell.length_b   1.000
_cell.length_c   1.000
_cell.angle_alpha   90.00
_cell.angle_beta   90.00
_cell.angle_gamma   90.00
#
_symmetry.space_group_name_H-M   'P 1'
#
loop_
_entity.id
_entity.type
_entity.pdbx_description
1 polymer ?
#
loop_
_entity_poly.entity_id
_entity_poly.type
_entity_poly.pdbx_seq_one_letter_code
_entity_poly.pdbx_strand_id
1 'polypeptide(L)'
;MEEHIVKILEADYINYNVKRFIVEKPKNYSFIPGQATMVSINLDGWRDREAPFTFTSINEWPFLQFIIKIYNDHDGITKELGKLNSGNELIIRDPWGTIQYKKPGVFLAGGAGITPFIAIFRELYKEQALSGNQLYFSNKTADDIFLYEELTRLLGDNYHNVLTRENVVGFMENKIDRRFLIENIRNFGQDFYVCGPPSFVHDVSEALISLGANLETITFEKE
;
A
#
# COMPACT_ATOMS: atom_id res chain seq x y z
N MET A 1 12.79 4.02 20.48
CA MET A 1 12.43 4.51 19.14
C MET A 1 12.49 6.02 19.23
N GLU A 2 13.24 6.64 18.33
CA GLU A 2 13.30 8.10 18.27
C GLU A 2 11.97 8.64 17.72
N GLU A 3 11.48 9.74 18.28
CA GLU A 3 10.27 10.42 17.80
C GLU A 3 10.64 11.68 17.05
N HIS A 4 10.04 11.87 15.88
CA HIS A 4 10.17 13.08 15.08
C HIS A 4 8.80 13.72 14.90
N ILE A 5 8.68 14.98 15.32
CA ILE A 5 7.53 15.81 14.97
C ILE A 5 7.76 16.33 13.56
N VAL A 6 6.81 16.09 12.67
CA VAL A 6 6.85 16.53 11.27
C VAL A 6 5.60 17.33 10.94
N LYS A 7 5.78 18.48 10.28
CA LYS A 7 4.65 19.28 9.80
C LYS A 7 4.06 18.68 8.53
N ILE A 8 2.73 18.71 8.44
CA ILE A 8 1.99 18.45 7.21
C ILE A 8 2.14 19.66 6.30
N LEU A 9 2.81 19.47 5.18
CA LEU A 9 3.03 20.46 4.14
C LEU A 9 1.79 20.57 3.24
N GLU A 10 1.25 19.42 2.82
CA GLU A 10 0.04 19.31 1.98
C GLU A 10 -0.81 18.13 2.44
N ALA A 11 -2.13 18.26 2.32
CA ALA A 11 -3.08 17.21 2.68
C ALA A 11 -4.33 17.27 1.78
N ASP A 12 -4.43 16.34 0.85
CA ASP A 12 -5.48 16.33 -0.17
C ASP A 12 -6.20 14.99 -0.23
N TYR A 13 -7.52 15.01 -0.40
CA TYR A 13 -8.24 13.81 -0.80
C TYR A 13 -7.96 13.51 -2.27
N ILE A 14 -7.42 12.32 -2.56
CA ILE A 14 -7.12 11.87 -3.93
C ILE A 14 -8.24 10.99 -4.51
N ASN A 15 -9.17 10.56 -3.66
CA ASN A 15 -10.51 10.11 -4.02
C ASN A 15 -11.45 10.37 -2.82
N TYR A 16 -12.66 9.79 -2.82
CA TYR A 16 -13.66 10.04 -1.78
C TYR A 16 -13.28 9.60 -0.36
N ASN A 17 -12.32 8.68 -0.18
CA ASN A 17 -11.93 8.16 1.13
C ASN A 17 -10.43 7.90 1.31
N VAL A 18 -9.58 8.39 0.40
CA VAL A 18 -8.12 8.27 0.50
C VAL A 18 -7.52 9.65 0.51
N LYS A 19 -6.75 9.93 1.56
CA LYS A 19 -6.06 11.20 1.76
C LYS A 19 -4.57 11.03 1.60
N ARG A 20 -3.96 11.89 0.79
CA ARG A 20 -2.52 12.00 0.61
C ARG A 20 -1.98 13.07 1.57
N PHE A 21 -0.95 12.73 2.32
CA PHE A 21 -0.21 13.66 3.16
C PHE A 21 1.20 13.80 2.61
N ILE A 22 1.64 15.04 2.41
CA ILE A 22 3.04 15.40 2.23
C ILE A 22 3.50 16.00 3.54
N VAL A 23 4.55 15.44 4.13
CA VAL A 23 5.09 15.91 5.42
C VAL A 23 6.58 16.20 5.33
N GLU A 24 7.07 17.01 6.25
CA GLU A 24 8.50 17.26 6.40
C GLU A 24 9.27 15.94 6.56
N LYS A 25 10.46 15.90 5.95
CA LYS A 25 11.39 14.79 6.10
C LYS A 25 12.45 15.15 7.14
N PRO A 26 12.56 14.44 8.28
CA PRO A 26 13.60 14.71 9.24
C PRO A 26 15.00 14.52 8.63
N LYS A 27 15.98 15.27 9.13
CA LYS A 27 17.36 15.18 8.64
C LYS A 27 17.90 13.76 8.88
N ASN A 28 18.58 13.21 7.88
CA ASN A 28 19.14 11.84 7.90
C ASN A 28 18.09 10.72 8.07
N TYR A 29 16.81 11.03 7.87
CA TYR A 29 15.75 10.04 7.93
C TYR A 29 15.67 9.29 6.60
N SER A 30 15.81 7.97 6.63
CA SER A 30 15.78 7.10 5.44
C SER A 30 15.08 5.80 5.75
N PHE A 31 14.43 5.22 4.74
CA PHE A 31 13.69 3.97 4.83
C PHE A 31 13.95 3.11 3.61
N ILE A 32 13.69 1.81 3.68
CA ILE A 32 13.69 0.92 2.51
C ILE A 32 12.27 0.99 1.89
N PRO A 33 12.11 1.18 0.57
CA PRO A 33 10.79 1.14 -0.07
C PRO A 33 10.00 -0.10 0.34
N GLY A 34 8.77 0.12 0.82
CA GLY A 34 7.92 -0.90 1.42
C GLY A 34 7.91 -0.90 2.96
N GLN A 35 8.79 -0.17 3.65
CA GLN A 35 8.76 0.00 5.10
C GLN A 35 7.66 0.97 5.57
N ALA A 36 7.26 0.82 6.82
CA ALA A 36 6.32 1.69 7.52
C ALA A 36 6.99 2.45 8.67
N THR A 37 6.25 3.40 9.23
CA THR A 37 6.56 4.00 10.54
C THR A 37 5.30 4.03 11.38
N MET A 38 5.45 4.00 12.71
CA MET A 38 4.36 4.30 13.61
C MET A 38 4.08 5.80 13.56
N VAL A 39 2.83 6.15 13.26
CA VAL A 39 2.37 7.53 13.21
C VAL A 39 1.39 7.77 14.36
N SER A 40 1.63 8.85 15.09
CA SER A 40 0.64 9.47 15.98
C SER A 40 0.30 10.87 15.48
N ILE A 41 -0.79 11.46 15.97
CA ILE A 41 -1.15 12.85 15.69
C ILE A 41 -0.61 13.71 16.83
N ASN A 42 0.07 14.82 16.52
CA ASN A 42 0.58 15.73 17.53
C ASN A 42 -0.53 16.63 18.08
N LEU A 43 -1.54 16.02 18.71
CA LEU A 43 -2.69 16.66 19.31
C LEU A 43 -3.02 15.98 20.65
N ASP A 44 -3.50 16.75 21.62
CA ASP A 44 -3.90 16.24 22.92
C ASP A 44 -4.91 15.08 22.77
N GLY A 45 -4.66 13.99 23.49
CA GLY A 45 -5.46 12.76 23.42
C GLY A 45 -5.13 11.81 22.25
N TRP A 46 -4.24 12.21 21.32
CA TRP A 46 -3.85 11.41 20.15
C TRP A 46 -2.36 11.06 20.07
N ARG A 47 -1.50 11.68 20.88
CA ARG A 47 -0.04 11.43 20.86
C ARG A 47 0.32 9.97 21.17
N ASP A 48 -0.40 9.36 22.11
CA ASP A 48 -0.19 7.97 22.53
C ASP A 48 -0.97 6.95 21.68
N ARG A 49 -1.77 7.43 20.71
CA ARG A 49 -2.49 6.56 19.77
C ARG A 49 -1.67 6.45 18.50
N GLU A 50 -1.07 5.29 18.29
CA GLU A 50 -0.24 5.02 17.14
C GLU A 50 -0.85 3.98 16.20
N ALA A 51 -0.57 4.13 14.91
CA ALA A 51 -0.82 3.10 13.91
C ALA A 51 0.28 3.11 12.85
N PRO A 52 0.57 1.95 12.24
CA PRO A 52 1.55 1.86 11.17
C PRO A 52 1.01 2.49 9.89
N PHE A 53 1.85 3.26 9.21
CA PHE A 53 1.60 3.69 7.84
C PHE A 53 2.86 3.56 7.01
N THR A 54 2.69 2.96 5.83
CA THR A 54 3.77 2.78 4.87
C THR A 54 4.11 4.09 4.16
N PHE A 55 5.41 4.34 4.01
CA PHE A 55 5.88 5.39 3.12
C PHE A 55 5.48 5.09 1.68
N THR A 56 4.97 6.10 0.99
CA THR A 56 4.67 6.04 -0.44
C THR A 56 5.64 6.89 -1.26
N SER A 57 6.44 7.76 -0.62
CA SER A 57 7.57 8.48 -1.22
C SER A 57 8.78 7.59 -1.49
N ILE A 58 9.79 8.13 -2.19
CA ILE A 58 11.14 7.55 -2.30
C ILE A 58 12.16 8.42 -1.52
N ASN A 59 13.34 7.86 -1.20
CA ASN A 59 14.32 8.55 -0.34
C ASN A 59 14.89 9.84 -0.93
N GLU A 60 14.93 9.95 -2.25
CA GLU A 60 15.46 11.13 -2.92
C GLU A 60 14.56 12.36 -2.79
N TRP A 61 13.27 12.15 -2.51
CA TRP A 61 12.35 13.27 -2.33
C TRP A 61 12.67 14.05 -1.06
N PRO A 62 12.51 15.38 -1.08
CA PRO A 62 12.79 16.25 0.08
C PRO A 62 11.70 16.18 1.17
N PHE A 63 10.67 15.36 0.96
CA PHE A 63 9.53 15.18 1.85
C PHE A 63 9.19 13.69 1.98
N LEU A 64 8.43 13.35 3.01
CA LEU A 64 7.80 12.03 3.13
C LEU A 64 6.36 12.11 2.63
N GLN A 65 5.84 11.01 2.08
CA GLN A 65 4.46 10.92 1.64
C GLN A 65 3.75 9.71 2.24
N PHE A 66 2.53 9.92 2.71
CA PHE A 66 1.60 8.87 3.10
C PHE A 66 0.33 8.96 2.27
N ILE A 67 -0.20 7.81 1.85
CA ILE A 67 -1.51 7.70 1.21
C ILE A 67 -2.35 6.80 2.10
N ILE A 68 -3.37 7.37 2.71
CA ILE A 68 -4.08 6.76 3.83
C ILE A 68 -5.56 6.68 3.50
N LYS A 69 -6.12 5.47 3.55
CA LYS A 69 -7.57 5.27 3.50
C LYS A 69 -8.19 5.70 4.84
N ILE A 70 -9.16 6.60 4.78
CA ILE A 70 -9.86 7.18 5.90
C ILE A 70 -11.10 6.33 6.20
N TYR A 71 -11.13 5.76 7.40
CA TYR A 71 -12.24 4.95 7.90
C TYR A 71 -13.04 5.78 8.90
N ASN A 72 -14.28 6.13 8.55
CA ASN A 72 -15.16 6.99 9.36
C ASN A 72 -16.14 6.19 10.24
N ASP A 73 -16.19 4.87 10.06
CA ASP A 73 -17.11 3.93 10.69
C ASP A 73 -16.74 3.58 12.15
N HIS A 74 -15.53 3.92 12.59
CA HIS A 74 -15.09 3.78 13.98
C HIS A 74 -14.25 4.98 14.43
N ASP A 75 -14.16 5.20 15.75
CA ASP A 75 -13.36 6.28 16.35
C ASP A 75 -11.87 5.88 16.44
N GLY A 76 -11.25 5.69 15.26
CA GLY A 76 -9.84 5.36 15.10
C GLY A 76 -8.98 6.53 14.64
N ILE A 77 -7.66 6.33 14.64
CA ILE A 77 -6.68 7.34 14.21
C ILE A 77 -6.88 7.80 12.76
N THR A 78 -7.32 6.91 11.86
CA THR A 78 -7.57 7.26 10.45
C THR A 78 -8.70 8.27 10.29
N LYS A 79 -9.78 8.16 11.09
CA LYS A 79 -10.85 9.16 11.15
C LYS A 79 -10.33 10.53 11.55
N GLU A 80 -9.42 10.58 12.53
CA GLU A 80 -8.82 11.85 12.97
C GLU A 80 -7.84 12.40 11.95
N LEU A 81 -6.99 11.56 11.35
CA LEU A 81 -6.13 11.93 10.23
C LEU A 81 -6.92 12.59 9.08
N GLY A 82 -8.13 12.08 8.80
CA GLY A 82 -9.04 12.64 7.79
C GLY A 82 -9.37 14.13 7.98
N LYS A 83 -9.31 14.62 9.22
CA LYS A 83 -9.60 16.02 9.60
C LYS A 83 -8.38 16.95 9.49
N LEU A 84 -7.17 16.40 9.46
CA LEU A 84 -5.93 17.19 9.46
C LEU A 84 -5.66 17.83 8.10
N ASN A 85 -5.14 19.04 8.08
CA ASN A 85 -4.79 19.80 6.89
C ASN A 85 -3.33 20.26 6.95
N SER A 86 -2.88 20.98 5.91
CA SER A 86 -1.59 21.67 5.94
C SER A 86 -1.46 22.53 7.21
N GLY A 87 -0.29 22.48 7.83
CA GLY A 87 0.00 23.18 9.08
C GLY A 87 -0.17 22.33 10.34
N ASN A 88 -0.94 21.24 10.30
CA ASN A 88 -0.98 20.28 11.41
C ASN A 88 0.32 19.46 11.50
N GLU A 89 0.49 18.72 12.59
CA GLU A 89 1.72 17.99 12.89
C GLU A 89 1.42 16.52 13.17
N LEU A 90 2.30 15.65 12.68
CA LEU A 90 2.33 14.22 13.01
C LEU A 90 3.58 13.92 13.84
N ILE A 91 3.54 12.83 14.59
CA ILE A 91 4.71 12.24 15.25
C ILE A 91 5.00 10.95 14.49
N ILE A 92 6.21 10.82 13.95
CA ILE A 92 6.69 9.60 13.30
C ILE A 92 7.85 8.99 14.09
N ARG A 93 7.99 7.67 14.03
CA ARG A 93 9.06 6.91 14.70
C ARG A 93 10.06 6.35 13.69
N ASP A 94 11.07 5.62 14.15
CA ASP A 94 12.00 4.94 13.27
C ASP A 94 11.29 4.03 12.25
N PRO A 95 11.72 3.99 10.97
CA PRO A 95 11.16 3.08 9.99
C PRO A 95 11.35 1.62 10.39
N TRP A 96 10.32 0.81 10.16
CA TRP A 96 10.35 -0.62 10.42
C TRP A 96 9.70 -1.40 9.28
N GLY A 97 10.08 -2.67 9.17
CA GLY A 97 9.78 -3.49 8.00
C GLY A 97 8.38 -4.08 7.99
N THR A 98 7.67 -3.89 6.87
CA THR A 98 6.47 -4.64 6.51
C THR A 98 6.72 -5.48 5.24
N ILE A 99 6.89 -4.87 4.07
CA ILE A 99 7.22 -5.56 2.80
C ILE A 99 8.64 -5.19 2.34
N GLN A 100 9.45 -6.17 1.95
CA GLN A 100 10.76 -5.94 1.32
C GLN A 100 10.79 -6.53 -0.08
N TYR A 101 11.04 -5.69 -1.08
CA TYR A 101 11.27 -6.12 -2.46
C TYR A 101 12.55 -6.95 -2.55
N LYS A 102 12.48 -8.10 -3.22
CA LYS A 102 13.63 -9.00 -3.44
C LYS A 102 13.99 -9.07 -4.92
N LYS A 103 13.01 -9.34 -5.77
CA LYS A 103 13.14 -9.63 -7.22
C LYS A 103 11.84 -9.33 -7.97
N PRO A 104 11.89 -9.24 -9.30
CA PRO A 104 10.68 -9.11 -10.11
C PRO A 104 9.66 -10.21 -9.80
N GLY A 105 8.39 -9.84 -9.71
CA GLY A 105 7.34 -10.77 -9.33
C GLY A 105 5.93 -10.18 -9.38
N VAL A 106 4.98 -10.90 -8.78
CA VAL A 106 3.56 -10.55 -8.81
C VAL A 106 3.14 -9.93 -7.48
N PHE A 107 2.58 -8.74 -7.54
CA PHE A 107 2.07 -7.96 -6.42
C PHE A 107 0.54 -8.11 -6.37
N LEU A 108 0.03 -8.52 -5.21
CA LEU A 108 -1.38 -8.81 -4.96
C LEU A 108 -1.82 -7.90 -3.81
N ALA A 109 -2.55 -6.84 -4.15
CA ALA A 109 -2.96 -5.80 -3.21
C ALA A 109 -4.46 -5.86 -2.94
N GLY A 110 -4.87 -5.77 -1.68
CA GLY A 110 -6.26 -5.57 -1.28
C GLY A 110 -6.47 -4.18 -0.66
N GLY A 111 -7.25 -3.32 -1.32
CA GLY A 111 -7.60 -1.99 -0.81
C GLY A 111 -6.38 -1.15 -0.38
N ALA A 112 -6.30 -0.76 0.90
CA ALA A 112 -5.17 0.04 1.40
C ALA A 112 -3.82 -0.71 1.34
N GLY A 113 -3.80 -2.04 1.18
CA GLY A 113 -2.58 -2.84 1.10
C GLY A 113 -1.70 -2.59 -0.13
N ILE A 114 -2.10 -1.71 -1.05
CA ILE A 114 -1.24 -1.29 -2.15
C ILE A 114 -0.14 -0.31 -1.70
N THR A 115 -0.30 0.37 -0.56
CA THR A 115 0.61 1.42 -0.11
C THR A 115 2.09 1.02 0.00
N PRO A 116 2.47 -0.18 0.52
CA PRO A 116 3.86 -0.66 0.44
C PRO A 116 4.41 -0.77 -0.97
N PHE A 117 3.58 -1.09 -1.95
CA PHE A 117 4.03 -1.32 -3.31
C PHE A 117 4.29 -0.01 -4.06
N ILE A 118 3.64 1.10 -3.66
CA ILE A 118 3.79 2.41 -4.33
C ILE A 118 5.24 2.90 -4.28
N ALA A 119 5.87 2.90 -3.09
CA ALA A 119 7.26 3.32 -2.97
C ALA A 119 8.21 2.38 -3.73
N ILE A 120 7.92 1.06 -3.72
CA ILE A 120 8.70 0.07 -4.46
C ILE A 120 8.64 0.36 -5.96
N PHE A 121 7.45 0.52 -6.55
CA PHE A 121 7.31 0.80 -7.97
C PHE A 121 7.90 2.14 -8.38
N ARG A 122 7.79 3.18 -7.54
CA ARG A 122 8.41 4.49 -7.79
C ARG A 122 9.94 4.40 -7.82
N GLU A 123 10.55 3.66 -6.88
CA GLU A 123 12.01 3.46 -6.88
C GLU A 123 12.44 2.64 -8.10
N LEU A 124 11.77 1.52 -8.38
CA LEU A 124 12.07 0.67 -9.55
C LEU A 124 11.90 1.43 -10.87
N TYR A 125 10.93 2.33 -10.99
CA TYR A 125 10.74 3.14 -12.19
C TYR A 125 11.92 4.08 -12.41
N LYS A 126 12.36 4.77 -11.35
CA LYS A 126 13.53 5.64 -11.38
C LYS A 126 14.79 4.85 -11.76
N GLU A 127 14.95 3.63 -11.25
CA GLU A 127 16.07 2.74 -11.54
C GLU A 127 15.96 2.02 -12.89
N GLN A 128 14.88 2.24 -13.65
CA GLN A 128 14.57 1.53 -14.91
C GLN A 128 14.50 -0.02 -14.74
N ALA A 129 14.06 -0.46 -13.56
CA ALA A 129 14.06 -1.84 -13.10
C ALA A 129 12.65 -2.43 -12.90
N LEU A 130 11.60 -1.81 -13.46
CA LEU A 130 10.22 -2.30 -13.35
C LEU A 130 9.95 -3.58 -14.14
N SER A 131 10.77 -3.93 -15.12
CA SER A 131 10.56 -5.09 -15.99
C SER A 131 10.38 -6.39 -15.19
N GLY A 132 9.33 -7.15 -15.52
CA GLY A 132 8.99 -8.41 -14.85
C GLY A 132 8.12 -8.27 -13.60
N ASN A 133 7.70 -7.05 -13.24
CA ASN A 133 6.74 -6.83 -12.17
C ASN A 133 5.31 -6.70 -12.68
N GLN A 134 4.36 -7.29 -11.97
CA GLN A 134 2.93 -7.22 -12.28
C GLN A 134 2.11 -6.92 -11.04
N LEU A 135 1.06 -6.11 -11.15
CA LEU A 135 0.17 -5.73 -10.06
C LEU A 135 -1.26 -6.17 -10.36
N TYR A 136 -1.84 -6.93 -9.44
CA TYR A 136 -3.27 -7.16 -9.32
C TYR A 136 -3.80 -6.44 -8.09
N PHE A 137 -4.65 -5.44 -8.33
CA PHE A 137 -5.18 -4.56 -7.29
C PHE A 137 -6.67 -4.79 -7.08
N SER A 138 -7.02 -5.46 -5.98
CA SER A 138 -8.38 -5.77 -5.59
C SER A 138 -9.04 -4.58 -4.89
N ASN A 139 -10.16 -4.13 -5.45
CA ASN A 139 -11.00 -3.04 -4.96
C ASN A 139 -12.47 -3.48 -4.90
N LYS A 140 -13.32 -2.74 -4.17
CA LYS A 140 -14.75 -3.05 -4.13
C LYS A 140 -15.42 -2.54 -5.41
N THR A 141 -15.21 -1.27 -5.72
CA THR A 141 -15.81 -0.56 -6.85
C THR A 141 -14.73 0.23 -7.61
N ALA A 142 -15.05 0.75 -8.79
CA ALA A 142 -14.18 1.65 -9.54
C ALA A 142 -13.87 2.92 -8.75
N ASP A 143 -14.81 3.41 -7.94
CA ASP A 143 -14.62 4.58 -7.08
C ASP A 143 -13.55 4.35 -5.99
N ASP A 144 -13.33 3.10 -5.57
CA ASP A 144 -12.28 2.75 -4.61
C ASP A 144 -10.87 2.80 -5.22
N ILE A 145 -10.73 2.87 -6.55
CA ILE A 145 -9.42 2.93 -7.21
C ILE A 145 -8.81 4.31 -6.98
N PHE A 146 -7.56 4.34 -6.51
CA PHE A 146 -6.74 5.55 -6.42
C PHE A 146 -5.39 5.33 -7.12
N LEU A 147 -4.77 6.42 -7.56
CA LEU A 147 -3.54 6.42 -8.36
C LEU A 147 -3.62 5.67 -9.70
N TYR A 148 -4.82 5.55 -10.29
CA TYR A 148 -5.02 4.84 -11.55
C TYR A 148 -4.07 5.30 -12.67
N GLU A 149 -3.99 6.62 -12.91
CA GLU A 149 -3.15 7.19 -13.95
C GLU A 149 -1.66 6.94 -13.68
N GLU A 150 -1.22 7.07 -12.43
CA GLU A 150 0.17 6.84 -12.06
C GLU A 150 0.55 5.37 -12.22
N LEU A 151 -0.26 4.45 -11.69
CA LEU A 151 0.01 3.00 -11.79
C LEU A 151 -0.03 2.52 -13.24
N THR A 152 -0.94 3.05 -14.06
CA THR A 152 -0.99 2.80 -15.51
C THR A 152 0.28 3.28 -16.19
N ARG A 153 0.77 4.49 -15.86
CA ARG A 153 2.01 5.02 -16.42
C ARG A 153 3.24 4.19 -16.01
N LEU A 154 3.27 3.70 -14.77
CA LEU A 154 4.40 2.93 -14.25
C LEU A 154 4.45 1.51 -14.86
N LEU A 155 3.33 0.80 -14.83
CA LEU A 155 3.28 -0.64 -15.12
C LEU A 155 2.69 -0.99 -16.48
N GLY A 156 1.99 -0.05 -17.14
CA GLY A 156 1.32 -0.29 -18.42
C GLY A 156 0.36 -1.47 -18.36
N ASP A 157 0.52 -2.40 -19.28
CA ASP A 157 -0.31 -3.62 -19.39
C ASP A 157 -0.16 -4.56 -18.19
N ASN A 158 0.84 -4.35 -17.31
CA ASN A 158 1.05 -5.15 -16.10
C ASN A 158 0.28 -4.63 -14.87
N TYR A 159 -0.55 -3.60 -15.02
CA TYR A 159 -1.45 -3.10 -13.98
C TYR A 159 -2.89 -3.58 -14.23
N HIS A 160 -3.43 -4.34 -13.28
CA HIS A 160 -4.77 -4.89 -13.35
C HIS A 160 -5.59 -4.52 -12.12
N ASN A 161 -6.79 -3.99 -12.31
CA ASN A 161 -7.76 -3.82 -11.23
C ASN A 161 -8.75 -4.99 -11.22
N VAL A 162 -9.07 -5.47 -10.03
CA VAL A 162 -10.02 -6.57 -9.80
C VAL A 162 -11.14 -6.04 -8.90
N LEU A 163 -12.36 -5.93 -9.44
CA LEU A 163 -13.49 -5.32 -8.74
C LEU A 163 -14.40 -6.39 -8.14
N THR A 164 -14.54 -6.39 -6.82
CA THR A 164 -15.27 -7.43 -6.07
C THR A 164 -16.77 -7.16 -5.95
N ARG A 165 -17.22 -5.91 -6.12
CA ARG A 165 -18.63 -5.49 -5.97
C ARG A 165 -19.19 -4.76 -7.19
N GLU A 166 -18.45 -4.77 -8.28
CA GLU A 166 -18.94 -4.26 -9.56
C GLU A 166 -18.80 -5.35 -10.60
N ASN A 167 -19.95 -5.80 -11.10
CA ASN A 167 -20.07 -6.51 -12.36
C ASN A 167 -21.49 -6.37 -12.91
N VAL A 168 -21.54 -6.21 -14.23
CA VAL A 168 -22.72 -6.11 -15.09
C VAL A 168 -23.56 -7.40 -14.99
N VAL A 169 -24.88 -7.29 -15.20
CA VAL A 169 -25.84 -8.40 -15.23
C VAL A 169 -25.23 -9.64 -15.91
N GLY A 170 -25.02 -10.71 -15.12
CA GLY A 170 -24.54 -12.01 -15.61
C GLY A 170 -23.12 -12.42 -15.23
N PHE A 171 -22.32 -11.57 -14.57
CA PHE A 171 -20.98 -11.93 -14.08
C PHE A 171 -20.92 -12.14 -12.56
N MET A 172 -20.22 -13.20 -12.14
CA MET A 172 -19.87 -13.48 -10.75
C MET A 172 -18.91 -12.41 -10.20
N GLU A 173 -18.90 -12.23 -8.89
CA GLU A 173 -17.93 -11.37 -8.19
C GLU A 173 -16.50 -11.72 -8.62
N ASN A 174 -15.72 -10.74 -9.11
CA ASN A 174 -14.31 -10.97 -9.42
C ASN A 174 -13.50 -10.80 -8.13
N LYS A 175 -13.04 -11.92 -7.56
CA LYS A 175 -12.13 -11.94 -6.41
C LYS A 175 -10.77 -12.49 -6.85
N ILE A 176 -9.69 -11.97 -6.28
CA ILE A 176 -8.37 -12.63 -6.36
C ILE A 176 -8.46 -13.88 -5.48
N ASP A 177 -8.90 -14.98 -6.07
CA ASP A 177 -9.03 -16.29 -5.45
C ASP A 177 -8.20 -17.32 -6.22
N ARG A 178 -8.24 -18.59 -5.80
CA ARG A 178 -7.50 -19.66 -6.45
C ARG A 178 -7.80 -19.76 -7.96
N ARG A 179 -9.04 -19.56 -8.39
CA ARG A 179 -9.42 -19.63 -9.81
C ARG A 179 -8.79 -18.48 -10.58
N PHE A 180 -8.90 -17.26 -10.05
CA PHE A 180 -8.26 -16.08 -10.63
C PHE A 180 -6.75 -16.29 -10.81
N LEU A 181 -6.07 -16.83 -9.79
CA LEU A 181 -4.63 -17.09 -9.85
C LEU A 181 -4.29 -18.10 -10.96
N ILE A 182 -5.07 -19.18 -11.14
CA ILE A 182 -4.85 -20.15 -12.23
C ILE A 182 -5.02 -19.50 -13.61
N GLU A 183 -6.03 -18.65 -13.76
CA GLU A 183 -6.35 -18.01 -15.05
C GLU A 183 -5.27 -16.99 -15.46
N ASN A 184 -4.68 -16.28 -14.49
CA ASN A 184 -3.84 -15.12 -14.74
C ASN A 184 -2.34 -15.36 -14.46
N ILE A 185 -1.96 -16.40 -13.72
CA ILE A 185 -0.57 -16.65 -13.33
C ILE A 185 -0.10 -17.98 -13.92
N ARG A 186 0.99 -17.94 -14.70
CA ARG A 186 1.56 -19.10 -15.39
C ARG A 186 2.69 -19.77 -14.65
N ASN A 187 3.43 -19.01 -13.83
CA ASN A 187 4.59 -19.49 -13.10
C ASN A 187 4.38 -19.22 -11.61
N PHE A 188 4.31 -20.27 -10.79
CA PHE A 188 4.22 -20.15 -9.33
C PHE A 188 5.59 -20.24 -8.63
N GLY A 189 6.67 -20.45 -9.37
CA GLY A 189 8.04 -20.42 -8.83
C GLY A 189 8.68 -19.02 -8.76
N GLN A 190 7.92 -17.96 -9.05
CA GLN A 190 8.36 -16.56 -8.98
C GLN A 190 8.06 -15.94 -7.61
N ASP A 191 8.58 -14.74 -7.36
CA ASP A 191 8.29 -13.99 -6.14
C ASP A 191 6.86 -13.43 -6.15
N PHE A 192 6.21 -13.50 -4.98
CA PHE A 192 4.88 -12.93 -4.74
C PHE A 192 4.95 -11.93 -3.59
N TYR A 193 4.27 -10.79 -3.74
CA TYR A 193 4.15 -9.78 -2.72
C TYR A 193 2.67 -9.58 -2.40
N VAL A 194 2.23 -9.91 -1.18
CA VAL A 194 0.82 -9.92 -0.79
C VAL A 194 0.58 -8.97 0.36
N CYS A 195 -0.30 -7.98 0.20
CA CYS A 195 -0.66 -7.06 1.27
C CYS A 195 -2.12 -6.62 1.15
N GLY A 196 -2.81 -6.53 2.27
CA GLY A 196 -4.23 -6.21 2.34
C GLY A 196 -4.84 -6.66 3.66
N PRO A 197 -6.18 -6.68 3.79
CA PRO A 197 -6.84 -7.17 4.99
C PRO A 197 -6.41 -8.61 5.35
N PRO A 198 -6.41 -9.00 6.63
CA PRO A 198 -5.91 -10.31 7.06
C PRO A 198 -6.53 -11.50 6.31
N SER A 199 -7.84 -11.47 6.03
CA SER A 199 -8.51 -12.51 5.24
C SER A 199 -8.02 -12.57 3.80
N PHE A 200 -7.73 -11.43 3.17
CA PHE A 200 -7.17 -11.38 1.82
C PHE A 200 -5.77 -11.99 1.79
N VAL A 201 -4.90 -11.59 2.72
CA VAL A 201 -3.53 -12.12 2.81
C VAL A 201 -3.53 -13.62 3.05
N HIS A 202 -4.38 -14.10 3.95
CA HIS A 202 -4.55 -15.52 4.24
C HIS A 202 -5.02 -16.31 3.01
N ASP A 203 -6.18 -15.95 2.46
CA ASP A 203 -6.82 -16.66 1.33
C ASP A 203 -5.88 -16.74 0.11
N VAL A 204 -5.23 -15.62 -0.23
CA VAL A 204 -4.35 -15.53 -1.40
C VAL A 204 -3.07 -16.31 -1.17
N SER A 205 -2.47 -16.22 0.01
CA SER A 205 -1.23 -16.95 0.33
C SER A 205 -1.46 -18.47 0.35
N GLU A 206 -2.56 -18.93 0.95
CA GLU A 206 -2.93 -20.34 0.93
C GLU A 206 -3.15 -20.84 -0.51
N ALA A 207 -3.85 -20.06 -1.33
CA ALA A 207 -4.08 -20.39 -2.73
C ALA A 207 -2.75 -20.47 -3.51
N LEU A 208 -1.84 -19.51 -3.35
CA LEU A 208 -0.51 -19.52 -3.98
C LEU A 208 0.29 -20.78 -3.60
N ILE A 209 0.34 -21.12 -2.32
CA ILE A 209 1.04 -22.32 -1.83
C ILE A 209 0.42 -23.59 -2.42
N SER A 210 -0.92 -23.68 -2.45
CA SER A 210 -1.63 -24.82 -3.05
C SER A 210 -1.36 -24.98 -4.56
N LEU A 211 -0.96 -23.89 -5.23
CA LEU A 211 -0.64 -23.85 -6.66
C LEU A 211 0.87 -24.02 -6.93
N GLY A 212 1.67 -24.27 -5.89
CA GLY A 212 3.09 -24.61 -6.00
C GLY A 212 4.06 -23.47 -5.70
N ALA A 213 3.58 -22.33 -5.18
CA ALA A 213 4.48 -21.29 -4.70
C ALA A 213 5.20 -21.73 -3.43
N ASN A 214 6.50 -21.43 -3.34
CA ASN A 214 7.26 -21.67 -2.12
C ASN A 214 6.98 -20.54 -1.11
N LEU A 215 6.70 -20.89 0.14
CA LEU A 215 6.49 -19.91 1.22
C LEU A 215 7.62 -18.87 1.31
N GLU A 216 8.87 -19.26 1.05
CA GLU A 216 10.03 -18.34 1.10
C GLU A 216 10.00 -17.24 0.02
N THR A 217 9.28 -17.52 -1.08
CA THR A 217 9.09 -16.60 -2.22
C THR A 217 7.83 -15.73 -2.06
N ILE A 218 7.02 -15.97 -1.02
CA ILE A 218 5.87 -15.13 -0.70
C ILE A 218 6.29 -14.15 0.39
N THR A 219 6.23 -12.86 0.06
CA THR A 219 6.47 -11.76 1.00
C THR A 219 5.13 -11.15 1.38
N PHE A 220 4.80 -11.20 2.67
CA PHE A 220 3.63 -10.55 3.24
C PHE A 220 4.04 -9.58 4.34
N GLU A 221 3.14 -8.65 4.65
CA GLU A 221 3.33 -7.65 5.71
C GLU A 221 3.63 -8.36 7.04
N LYS A 222 4.72 -7.97 7.69
CA LYS A 222 5.05 -8.42 9.04
C LYS A 222 4.28 -7.57 10.05
N GLU A 223 3.51 -8.21 10.91
CA GLU A 223 2.90 -7.60 12.10
C GLU A 223 3.90 -7.43 13.24
#